data_AF-A0A1B7MT33-F1
#
_entry.id   AF-A0A1B7MT33-F1
#
_cell.length_a   1.000
_cell.length_b   1.000
_cell.length_c   1.000
_cell.angle_alpha   90.00
_cell.angle_beta   90.00
_cell.angle_gamma   90.00
#
_symmetry.space_group_name_H-M   'P 1'
#
loop_
_entity.id
_entity.type
_entity.pdbx_description
1 polymer ?
#
loop_
_entity_poly.entity_id
_entity_poly.type
_entity_poly.pdbx_seq_one_letter_code
_entity_poly.pdbx_strand_id
1 'polypeptide(L)'
;MAESMVDAFSFQSGGIRDENACGMVKQLFGPSLAHYLATKKHKDDPLLIQITFQSCFVQFLDFVIRSWALPRQDISDIFASTYEQIRLGEAQAVSGRWRALTVAYAPSHEESQLIAQVTSHLAERFANIMLAARCSASPDVLRASAEKKLSDRIVLLFKLATQLKKIIMEEITSTDLRTVTISGGVVYSAEVMEDAYVDGDPAPGGVRVLCTTDLGLNRTTRLATSGETQWDNKLLLKPKVALETVVNSMDE
;
A
#
# COMPACT_ATOMS: atom_id res chain seq x y z
N MET A 1 20.10 -4.41 1.84
CA MET A 1 20.33 -3.21 2.68
C MET A 1 19.12 -3.04 3.60
N ALA A 2 18.92 -3.99 4.50
CA ALA A 2 17.89 -3.98 5.52
C ALA A 2 18.61 -3.80 6.87
N GLU A 3 19.24 -2.64 7.05
CA GLU A 3 19.54 -2.22 8.41
C GLU A 3 18.20 -2.06 9.12
N SER A 4 18.07 -2.85 10.16
CA SER A 4 16.85 -3.35 10.74
C SER A 4 16.00 -2.20 11.28
N MET A 5 14.77 -2.04 10.74
CA MET A 5 13.74 -1.18 11.36
C MET A 5 13.45 -1.59 12.82
N VAL A 6 13.98 -2.72 13.27
CA VAL A 6 13.76 -3.35 14.57
C VAL A 6 14.81 -2.89 15.57
N ASP A 7 16.05 -2.66 15.12
CA ASP A 7 17.08 -2.01 15.94
C ASP A 7 16.66 -0.57 16.26
N ALA A 8 15.82 -0.01 15.38
CA ALA A 8 15.16 1.27 15.55
C ALA A 8 13.99 1.24 16.55
N PHE A 9 13.43 0.10 16.94
CA PHE A 9 12.39 0.06 17.97
C PHE A 9 12.72 -1.00 19.00
N SER A 10 13.19 -0.57 20.18
CA SER A 10 13.37 -1.47 21.32
C SER A 10 12.02 -2.11 21.69
N PHE A 11 11.87 -3.40 21.40
CA PHE A 11 10.65 -4.12 21.70
C PHE A 11 10.66 -4.55 23.16
N GLN A 12 9.98 -3.77 24.01
CA GLN A 12 9.67 -4.20 25.37
C GLN A 12 8.39 -5.04 25.30
N SER A 13 8.56 -6.36 25.39
CA SER A 13 7.46 -7.33 25.44
C SER A 13 6.73 -7.24 26.78
N GLY A 14 5.40 -7.33 26.78
CA GLY A 14 4.60 -7.38 28.00
C GLY A 14 3.54 -6.29 28.14
N GLY A 15 3.31 -5.49 27.09
CA GLY A 15 2.22 -4.53 27.06
C GLY A 15 0.83 -5.20 27.08
N ILE A 16 -0.15 -4.49 27.63
CA ILE A 16 -1.57 -4.88 27.51
C ILE A 16 -1.99 -4.72 26.04
N ARG A 17 -2.84 -5.62 25.57
CA ARG A 17 -3.39 -5.55 24.20
C ARG A 17 -4.20 -4.26 24.04
N ASP A 18 -3.77 -3.41 23.12
CA ASP A 18 -4.51 -2.22 22.73
C ASP A 18 -5.58 -2.58 21.68
N GLU A 19 -6.85 -2.57 22.09
CA GLU A 19 -7.98 -2.95 21.23
C GLU A 19 -8.22 -1.94 20.09
N ASN A 20 -7.92 -0.66 20.30
CA ASN A 20 -8.07 0.36 19.26
C ASN A 20 -7.01 0.17 18.18
N ALA A 21 -5.76 -0.02 18.58
CA ALA A 21 -4.65 -0.31 17.68
C ALA A 21 -4.90 -1.61 16.90
N CYS A 22 -5.37 -2.66 17.59
CA CYS A 22 -5.79 -3.92 16.95
C CYS A 22 -6.92 -3.70 15.93
N GLY A 23 -7.93 -2.89 16.27
CA GLY A 23 -9.03 -2.53 15.36
C GLY A 23 -8.54 -1.87 14.07
N MET A 24 -7.62 -0.91 14.20
CA MET A 24 -6.99 -0.22 13.06
C MET A 24 -6.21 -1.18 12.16
N VAL A 25 -5.38 -2.05 12.74
CA VAL A 25 -4.62 -3.05 11.97
C VAL A 25 -5.56 -4.03 11.26
N LYS A 26 -6.64 -4.46 11.92
CA LYS A 26 -7.67 -5.31 11.29
C LYS A 26 -8.32 -4.63 10.09
N GLN A 27 -8.65 -3.35 10.20
CA GLN A 27 -9.27 -2.59 9.12
C GLN A 27 -8.31 -2.40 7.93
N LEU A 28 -7.04 -2.13 8.20
CA LEU A 28 -6.05 -1.85 7.16
C LEU A 28 -5.55 -3.12 6.46
N PHE A 29 -5.26 -4.17 7.21
CA PHE A 29 -4.55 -5.34 6.69
C PHE A 29 -5.34 -6.65 6.76
N GLY A 30 -6.48 -6.63 7.45
CA GLY A 30 -7.33 -7.80 7.65
C GLY A 30 -7.10 -8.51 8.99
N PRO A 31 -7.99 -9.47 9.32
CA PRO A 31 -8.03 -10.11 10.63
C PRO A 31 -6.83 -11.01 10.91
N SER A 32 -6.31 -11.73 9.90
CA SER A 32 -5.17 -12.65 10.07
C SER A 32 -3.92 -11.91 10.54
N LEU A 33 -3.52 -10.83 9.84
CA LEU A 33 -2.31 -10.09 10.20
C LEU A 33 -2.41 -9.47 11.60
N ALA A 34 -3.57 -8.91 11.95
CA ALA A 34 -3.81 -8.38 13.28
C ALA A 34 -3.73 -9.47 14.37
N HIS A 35 -4.25 -10.66 14.08
CA HIS A 35 -4.15 -11.79 15.00
C HIS A 35 -2.69 -12.19 15.23
N TYR A 36 -1.91 -12.40 14.16
CA TYR A 36 -0.52 -12.81 14.27
C TYR A 36 0.37 -11.75 14.93
N LEU A 37 0.17 -10.47 14.62
CA LEU A 37 0.83 -9.38 15.33
C LEU A 37 0.54 -9.45 16.83
N ALA A 38 -0.70 -9.75 17.23
CA ALA A 38 -1.05 -9.80 18.63
C ALA A 38 -0.59 -11.09 19.36
N THR A 39 -0.20 -12.16 18.67
CA THR A 39 0.10 -13.46 19.30
C THR A 39 1.57 -13.88 19.20
N LYS A 40 2.30 -13.45 18.17
CA LYS A 40 3.70 -13.84 17.95
C LYS A 40 4.69 -13.03 18.81
N LYS A 41 5.86 -13.63 19.06
CA LYS A 41 6.96 -13.00 19.81
C LYS A 41 7.91 -12.27 18.86
N HIS A 42 7.71 -10.96 18.72
CA HIS A 42 8.48 -10.14 17.77
C HIS A 42 9.89 -9.75 18.22
N LYS A 43 10.23 -10.03 19.49
CA LYS A 43 11.56 -9.74 20.03
C LYS A 43 12.63 -10.65 19.42
N ASP A 44 12.26 -11.90 19.17
CA ASP A 44 13.17 -12.94 18.72
C ASP A 44 13.22 -12.98 17.19
N ASP A 45 12.05 -12.79 16.54
CA ASP A 45 11.93 -12.61 15.10
C ASP A 45 11.00 -11.43 14.76
N PRO A 46 11.56 -10.32 14.26
CA PRO A 46 10.78 -9.13 13.95
C PRO A 46 10.24 -9.07 12.52
N LEU A 47 10.40 -10.14 11.73
CA LEU A 47 10.00 -10.22 10.33
C LEU A 47 8.52 -9.80 10.12
N LEU A 48 7.61 -10.23 11.01
CA LEU A 48 6.19 -9.91 10.88
C LEU A 48 5.90 -8.40 11.02
N ILE A 49 6.64 -7.70 11.89
CA ILE A 49 6.54 -6.24 12.01
C ILE A 49 7.06 -5.58 10.73
N GLN A 50 8.19 -6.06 10.20
CA GLN A 50 8.77 -5.54 8.95
C GLN A 50 7.81 -5.71 7.76
N ILE A 51 7.20 -6.90 7.62
CA ILE A 51 6.15 -7.19 6.63
C ILE A 51 5.00 -6.18 6.75
N THR A 52 4.51 -5.97 7.97
CA THR A 52 3.39 -5.06 8.23
C THR A 52 3.76 -3.61 7.89
N PHE A 53 4.96 -3.18 8.25
CA PHE A 53 5.47 -1.85 7.95
C PHE A 53 5.62 -1.64 6.44
N GLN A 54 6.15 -2.62 5.74
CA GLN A 54 6.25 -2.59 4.28
C GLN A 54 4.87 -2.52 3.64
N SER A 55 3.90 -3.31 4.11
CA SER A 55 2.52 -3.25 3.62
C SER A 55 1.87 -1.89 3.88
N CYS A 56 2.13 -1.27 5.03
CA CYS A 56 1.67 0.08 5.36
C CYS A 56 2.19 1.10 4.34
N PHE A 57 3.48 1.03 3.99
CA PHE A 57 4.06 1.85 2.93
C PHE A 57 3.42 1.59 1.57
N VAL A 58 3.21 0.34 1.19
CA VAL A 58 2.56 -0.02 -0.08
C VAL A 58 1.17 0.59 -0.20
N GLN A 59 0.34 0.48 0.84
CA GLN A 59 -0.99 1.09 0.85
C GLN A 59 -0.92 2.61 0.74
N PHE A 60 0.05 3.22 1.40
CA PHE A 60 0.27 4.66 1.31
C PHE A 60 0.71 5.10 -0.09
N LEU A 61 1.66 4.38 -0.69
CA LEU A 61 2.15 4.64 -2.04
C LEU A 61 1.02 4.48 -3.07
N ASP A 62 0.23 3.41 -2.95
CA ASP A 62 -0.96 3.18 -3.77
C ASP A 62 -1.95 4.35 -3.70
N PHE A 63 -2.23 4.80 -2.47
CA PHE A 63 -3.10 5.96 -2.23
C PHE A 63 -2.56 7.22 -2.90
N VAL A 64 -1.27 7.54 -2.73
CA VAL A 64 -0.67 8.73 -3.36
C VAL A 64 -0.75 8.64 -4.88
N ILE A 65 -0.40 7.49 -5.47
CA ILE A 65 -0.36 7.30 -6.92
C ILE A 65 -1.75 7.44 -7.55
N ARG A 66 -2.79 6.90 -6.89
CA ARG A 66 -4.17 6.89 -7.40
C ARG A 66 -4.96 8.16 -7.08
N SER A 67 -4.50 8.97 -6.13
CA SER A 67 -5.21 10.18 -5.72
C SER A 67 -5.25 11.20 -6.86
N TRP A 68 -6.40 11.82 -7.11
CA TRP A 68 -6.53 12.92 -8.06
C TRP A 68 -6.14 14.26 -7.43
N ALA A 69 -6.53 14.47 -6.18
CA ALA A 69 -6.20 15.66 -5.39
C ALA A 69 -5.67 15.23 -4.01
N LEU A 70 -4.54 15.81 -3.59
CA LEU A 70 -3.97 15.60 -2.26
C LEU A 70 -4.01 16.93 -1.47
N PRO A 71 -4.39 16.93 -0.18
CA PRO A 71 -4.85 15.80 0.63
C PRO A 71 -6.37 15.57 0.58
N ARG A 72 -7.09 16.24 -0.33
CA ARG A 72 -8.57 16.26 -0.41
C ARG A 72 -9.13 14.98 -1.02
N GLN A 73 -9.28 13.95 -0.20
CA GLN A 73 -9.82 12.66 -0.61
C GLN A 73 -11.27 12.76 -1.14
N ASP A 74 -12.09 13.61 -0.53
CA ASP A 74 -13.47 13.88 -0.97
C ASP A 74 -13.53 14.34 -2.45
N ILE A 75 -12.63 15.25 -2.81
CA ILE A 75 -12.50 15.74 -4.19
C ILE A 75 -11.90 14.65 -5.08
N SER A 76 -10.92 13.90 -4.57
CA SER A 76 -10.29 12.81 -5.31
C SER A 76 -11.29 11.73 -5.73
N ASP A 77 -12.20 11.36 -4.83
CA ASP A 77 -13.22 10.34 -5.08
C ASP A 77 -14.23 10.80 -6.15
N ILE A 78 -14.60 12.09 -6.13
CA ILE A 78 -15.47 12.69 -7.17
C ILE A 78 -14.79 12.61 -8.54
N PHE A 79 -13.52 13.00 -8.65
CA PHE A 79 -12.80 12.92 -9.92
C PHE A 79 -12.61 11.48 -10.39
N ALA A 80 -12.28 10.55 -9.48
CA ALA A 80 -12.15 9.14 -9.82
C ALA A 80 -13.46 8.56 -10.36
N SER A 81 -14.58 8.81 -9.70
CA SER A 81 -15.91 8.35 -10.14
C SER A 81 -16.30 8.95 -11.49
N THR A 82 -16.10 10.26 -11.65
CA THR A 82 -16.36 10.97 -12.92
C THR A 82 -15.51 10.40 -14.04
N TYR A 83 -14.24 10.12 -13.76
CA TYR A 83 -13.33 9.53 -14.74
C TYR A 83 -13.78 8.15 -15.19
N GLU A 84 -14.23 7.27 -14.29
CA GLU A 84 -14.72 5.95 -14.70
C GLU A 84 -15.91 6.06 -15.67
N GLN A 85 -16.81 7.03 -15.47
CA GLN A 85 -17.92 7.26 -16.41
C GLN A 85 -17.42 7.73 -17.78
N ILE A 86 -16.50 8.71 -17.81
CA ILE A 86 -15.89 9.20 -19.05
C ILE A 86 -15.13 8.07 -19.75
N ARG A 87 -14.38 7.27 -19.00
CA ARG A 87 -13.60 6.15 -19.49
C ARG A 87 -14.47 5.07 -20.15
N LEU A 88 -15.68 4.85 -19.65
CA LEU A 88 -16.66 3.92 -20.23
C LEU A 88 -17.40 4.51 -21.45
N GLY A 89 -17.67 5.81 -21.44
CA GLY A 89 -18.41 6.50 -22.50
C GLY A 89 -17.53 6.88 -23.70
N GLU A 90 -16.31 7.37 -23.45
CA GLU A 90 -15.47 8.05 -24.43
C GLU A 90 -14.27 7.22 -24.92
N ALA A 91 -13.81 7.52 -26.14
CA ALA A 91 -12.61 6.91 -26.69
C ALA A 91 -11.38 7.14 -25.78
N GLN A 92 -10.42 6.20 -25.78
CA GLN A 92 -9.22 6.26 -24.92
C GLN A 92 -8.47 7.61 -25.02
N ALA A 93 -8.36 8.17 -26.22
CA ALA A 93 -7.68 9.46 -26.43
C ALA A 93 -8.39 10.63 -25.72
N VAL A 94 -9.73 10.58 -25.63
CA VAL A 94 -10.54 11.62 -24.96
C VAL A 94 -10.44 11.44 -23.45
N SER A 95 -10.70 10.23 -22.95
CA SER A 95 -10.65 9.93 -21.52
C SER A 95 -9.25 10.14 -20.94
N GLY A 96 -8.20 9.67 -21.61
CA GLY A 96 -6.81 9.87 -21.21
C GLY A 96 -6.41 11.35 -21.16
N ARG A 97 -6.78 12.15 -22.16
CA ARG A 97 -6.51 13.60 -22.16
C ARG A 97 -7.30 14.33 -21.08
N TRP A 98 -8.54 13.93 -20.83
CA TRP A 98 -9.32 14.47 -19.72
C TRP A 98 -8.63 14.20 -18.38
N ARG A 99 -8.19 12.96 -18.12
CA ARG A 99 -7.45 12.60 -16.90
C ARG A 99 -6.22 13.49 -16.73
N ALA A 100 -5.43 13.62 -17.79
CA ALA A 100 -4.20 14.39 -17.75
C ALA A 100 -4.42 15.86 -17.41
N LEU A 101 -5.37 16.51 -18.09
CA LEU A 101 -5.69 17.91 -17.82
C LEU A 101 -6.28 18.10 -16.41
N THR A 102 -7.18 17.23 -15.99
CA THR A 102 -7.78 17.31 -14.64
C THR A 102 -6.72 17.23 -13.56
N VAL A 103 -5.75 16.32 -13.67
CA VAL A 103 -4.66 16.21 -12.68
C VAL A 103 -3.68 17.38 -12.77
N ALA A 104 -3.32 17.83 -13.97
CA ALA A 104 -2.40 18.96 -14.17
C ALA A 104 -2.93 20.29 -13.60
N TYR A 105 -4.25 20.48 -13.62
CA TYR A 105 -4.91 21.68 -13.11
C TYR A 105 -5.57 21.50 -11.74
N ALA A 106 -5.44 20.32 -11.12
CA ALA A 106 -5.95 20.11 -9.76
C ALA A 106 -5.20 21.01 -8.78
N PRO A 107 -5.87 21.58 -7.76
CA PRO A 107 -5.21 22.39 -6.75
C PRO A 107 -4.07 21.62 -6.07
N SER A 108 -2.85 22.15 -6.16
CA SER A 108 -1.68 21.59 -5.50
C SER A 108 -1.43 22.29 -4.17
N HIS A 109 -1.25 21.51 -3.11
CA HIS A 109 -0.72 22.02 -1.84
C HIS A 109 0.81 22.14 -1.90
N GLU A 110 1.37 22.95 -0.99
CA GLU A 110 2.81 23.03 -0.83
C GLU A 110 3.38 21.65 -0.45
N GLU A 111 4.41 21.19 -1.17
CA GLU A 111 4.99 19.85 -1.00
C GLU A 111 5.46 19.61 0.44
N SER A 112 6.04 20.62 1.08
CA SER A 112 6.52 20.57 2.47
C SER A 112 5.40 20.25 3.46
N GLN A 113 4.21 20.84 3.27
CA GLN A 113 3.05 20.63 4.12
C GLN A 113 2.46 19.24 3.93
N LEU A 114 2.39 18.75 2.68
CA LEU A 114 1.95 17.39 2.39
C LEU A 114 2.87 16.36 3.02
N ILE A 115 4.19 16.55 2.89
CA ILE A 115 5.20 15.69 3.51
C ILE A 115 5.02 15.65 5.03
N ALA A 116 4.83 16.80 5.68
CA ALA A 116 4.64 16.85 7.13
C ALA A 116 3.37 16.10 7.58
N GLN A 117 2.25 16.31 6.90
CA GLN A 117 0.98 15.63 7.18
C GLN A 117 1.11 14.11 7.00
N VAL A 118 1.69 13.68 5.89
CA VAL A 118 1.93 12.27 5.58
C VAL A 118 2.84 11.63 6.63
N THR A 119 3.91 12.32 7.03
CA THR A 119 4.87 11.81 8.00
C THR A 119 4.21 11.56 9.34
N SER A 120 3.40 12.51 9.81
CA SER A 120 2.64 12.35 11.06
C SER A 120 1.63 11.21 10.99
N HIS A 121 0.88 11.10 9.88
CA HIS A 121 -0.11 10.05 9.68
C HIS A 121 0.50 8.65 9.60
N LEU A 122 1.63 8.50 8.88
CA LEU A 122 2.36 7.24 8.82
C LEU A 122 2.96 6.88 10.17
N ALA A 123 3.54 7.85 10.89
CA ALA A 123 4.07 7.62 12.23
C ALA A 123 3.00 7.13 13.21
N GLU A 124 1.78 7.66 13.13
CA GLU A 124 0.63 7.15 13.90
C GLU A 124 0.28 5.71 13.52
N ARG A 125 0.25 5.37 12.22
CA ARG A 125 0.02 3.99 11.78
C ARG A 125 1.10 3.03 12.28
N PHE A 126 2.37 3.44 12.24
CA PHE A 126 3.48 2.66 12.78
C PHE A 126 3.35 2.45 14.29
N ALA A 127 2.99 3.48 15.04
CA ALA A 127 2.72 3.35 16.47
C ALA A 127 1.58 2.35 16.74
N ASN A 128 0.48 2.42 15.99
CA ASN A 128 -0.63 1.47 16.12
C ASN A 128 -0.21 0.03 15.80
N ILE A 129 0.63 -0.20 14.79
CA ILE A 129 1.16 -1.54 14.51
C ILE A 129 1.99 -2.06 15.69
N MET A 130 2.85 -1.21 16.28
CA MET A 130 3.67 -1.58 17.43
C MET A 130 2.83 -1.86 18.69
N LEU A 131 1.78 -1.09 18.92
CA LEU A 131 0.83 -1.31 20.03
C LEU A 131 0.00 -2.59 19.84
N ALA A 132 -0.45 -2.87 18.61
CA ALA A 132 -1.10 -4.13 18.27
C ALA A 132 -0.18 -5.34 18.47
N ALA A 133 1.12 -5.13 18.25
CA ALA A 133 2.16 -6.10 18.57
C ALA A 133 2.46 -6.24 20.08
N ARG A 134 1.77 -5.51 20.97
CA ARG A 134 1.97 -5.50 22.43
C ARG A 134 3.29 -4.88 22.91
N CYS A 135 3.83 -3.91 22.17
CA CYS A 135 4.91 -3.07 22.66
C CYS A 135 4.44 -2.27 23.89
N SER A 136 5.23 -2.24 24.97
CA SER A 136 4.86 -1.55 26.22
C SER A 136 5.20 -0.05 26.25
N ALA A 137 5.79 0.50 25.19
CA ALA A 137 6.08 1.93 25.10
C ALA A 137 4.79 2.76 24.92
N SER A 138 4.79 4.01 25.39
CA SER A 138 3.64 4.89 25.21
C SER A 138 3.44 5.27 23.72
N PRO A 139 2.20 5.54 23.28
CA PRO A 139 1.92 5.93 21.90
C PRO A 139 2.74 7.13 21.41
N ASP A 140 2.96 8.13 22.27
CA ASP A 140 3.72 9.33 21.90
C ASP A 140 5.21 9.05 21.69
N VAL A 141 5.81 8.16 22.49
CA VAL A 141 7.20 7.72 22.31
C VAL A 141 7.33 6.95 21.00
N LEU A 142 6.38 6.07 20.69
CA LEU A 142 6.38 5.31 19.44
C LEU A 142 6.24 6.22 18.21
N ARG A 143 5.31 7.19 18.25
CA ARG A 143 5.11 8.16 17.17
C ARG A 143 6.35 9.01 16.94
N ALA A 144 6.91 9.61 18.00
CA ALA A 144 8.12 10.43 17.90
C ALA A 144 9.33 9.62 17.38
N SER A 145 9.45 8.35 17.79
CA SER A 145 10.48 7.45 17.26
C SER A 145 10.26 7.15 15.78
N ALA A 146 9.02 6.90 15.36
CA ALA A 146 8.69 6.66 13.96
C ALA A 146 8.95 7.88 13.08
N GLU A 147 8.53 9.09 13.50
CA GLU A 147 8.82 10.33 12.79
C GLU A 147 10.32 10.52 12.62
N LYS A 148 11.09 10.41 13.70
CA LYS A 148 12.54 10.59 13.67
C LYS A 148 13.24 9.59 12.75
N LYS A 149 12.84 8.32 12.78
CA LYS A 149 13.58 7.23 12.10
C LYS A 149 13.11 6.98 10.67
N LEU A 150 11.87 7.34 10.35
CA LEU A 150 11.26 7.04 9.06
C LEU A 150 11.09 8.27 8.18
N SER A 151 11.26 9.49 8.70
CA SER A 151 11.09 10.74 7.95
C SER A 151 11.79 10.72 6.60
N ASP A 152 13.10 10.44 6.55
CA ASP A 152 13.86 10.47 5.29
C ASP A 152 13.33 9.46 4.26
N ARG A 153 12.94 8.28 4.74
CA ARG A 153 12.35 7.23 3.91
C ARG A 153 10.96 7.61 3.42
N ILE A 154 10.14 8.22 4.27
CA ILE A 154 8.82 8.75 3.91
C ILE A 154 8.94 9.84 2.85
N VAL A 155 9.86 10.78 3.03
CA VAL A 155 10.15 11.86 2.05
C VAL A 155 10.54 11.27 0.70
N LEU A 156 11.49 10.33 0.69
CA LEU A 156 11.94 9.67 -0.54
C LEU A 156 10.78 8.95 -1.24
N LEU A 157 10.05 8.13 -0.51
CA LEU A 157 8.93 7.33 -1.03
C LEU A 157 7.80 8.22 -1.55
N PHE A 158 7.48 9.31 -0.86
CA PHE A 158 6.47 10.28 -1.30
C PHE A 158 6.86 10.96 -2.61
N LYS A 159 8.12 11.35 -2.76
CA LYS A 159 8.63 11.95 -4.00
C LYS A 159 8.56 10.97 -5.17
N LEU A 160 8.99 9.73 -4.96
CA LEU A 160 8.89 8.68 -5.98
C LEU A 160 7.44 8.39 -6.37
N ALA A 161 6.53 8.30 -5.40
CA ALA A 161 5.10 8.11 -5.64
C ALA A 161 4.48 9.27 -6.43
N THR A 162 4.86 10.50 -6.11
CA THR A 162 4.36 11.70 -6.80
C THR A 162 4.88 11.79 -8.24
N GLN A 163 6.14 11.41 -8.47
CA GLN A 163 6.69 11.28 -9.83
C GLN A 163 5.95 10.20 -10.62
N LEU A 164 5.73 9.03 -10.02
CA LEU A 164 5.00 7.94 -10.67
C LEU A 164 3.54 8.32 -10.94
N LYS A 165 2.87 9.01 -10.01
CA LYS A 165 1.54 9.61 -10.20
C LYS A 165 1.53 10.49 -11.45
N LYS A 166 2.49 11.39 -11.59
CA LYS A 166 2.57 12.28 -12.74
C LYS A 166 2.67 11.49 -14.05
N ILE A 167 3.55 10.50 -14.10
CA ILE A 167 3.71 9.65 -15.30
C ILE A 167 2.40 8.92 -15.63
N ILE A 168 1.78 8.28 -14.65
CA ILE A 168 0.59 7.44 -14.82
C ILE A 168 -0.66 8.27 -15.15
N MET A 169 -0.85 9.38 -14.44
CA MET A 169 -2.09 10.16 -14.51
C MET A 169 -2.03 11.26 -15.56
N GLU A 170 -0.87 11.88 -15.78
CA GLU A 170 -0.72 13.06 -16.64
C GLU A 170 -0.03 12.76 -17.98
N GLU A 171 1.12 12.10 -17.95
CA GLU A 171 1.98 12.02 -19.15
C GLU A 171 1.54 10.91 -20.12
N ILE A 172 1.10 9.77 -19.59
CA ILE A 172 0.59 8.66 -20.40
C ILE A 172 -0.92 8.85 -20.60
N THR A 173 -1.35 9.04 -21.85
CA THR A 173 -2.78 9.21 -22.20
C THR A 173 -3.32 8.10 -23.11
N SER A 174 -2.43 7.33 -23.76
CA SER A 174 -2.78 6.25 -24.69
C SER A 174 -3.34 5.00 -24.00
N THR A 175 -3.21 4.90 -22.69
CA THR A 175 -3.66 3.78 -21.86
C THR A 175 -3.83 4.22 -20.42
N ASP A 176 -4.43 3.36 -19.61
CA ASP A 176 -4.54 3.53 -18.17
C ASP A 176 -3.56 2.61 -17.49
N LEU A 177 -2.64 3.18 -16.73
CA LEU A 177 -1.82 2.43 -15.79
C LEU A 177 -2.45 2.51 -14.41
N ARG A 178 -2.55 1.37 -13.73
CA ARG A 178 -3.09 1.30 -12.37
C ARG A 178 -2.19 0.41 -11.54
N THR A 179 -1.80 0.89 -10.37
CA THR A 179 -1.16 0.05 -9.36
C THR A 179 -2.08 -1.13 -9.01
N VAL A 180 -1.51 -2.23 -8.52
CA VAL A 180 -2.26 -3.41 -8.09
C VAL A 180 -1.81 -3.78 -6.68
N THR A 181 -2.78 -4.03 -5.81
CA THR A 181 -2.59 -4.55 -4.46
C THR A 181 -3.58 -5.69 -4.23
N ILE A 182 -3.20 -6.65 -3.40
CA ILE A 182 -4.00 -7.81 -3.01
C ILE A 182 -4.32 -7.72 -1.52
N SER A 183 -5.62 -7.79 -1.20
CA SER A 183 -6.10 -7.80 0.18
C SER A 183 -5.70 -9.09 0.90
N GLY A 184 -5.48 -9.00 2.22
CA GLY A 184 -5.30 -10.16 3.07
C GLY A 184 -6.51 -11.11 3.01
N GLY A 185 -6.26 -12.41 3.11
CA GLY A 185 -7.25 -13.48 3.04
C GLY A 185 -7.60 -13.95 1.63
N VAL A 186 -7.17 -13.25 0.57
CA VAL A 186 -7.35 -13.71 -0.82
C VAL A 186 -6.49 -14.95 -1.08
N VAL A 187 -6.99 -15.91 -1.85
CA VAL A 187 -6.23 -17.12 -2.22
C VAL A 187 -5.11 -16.74 -3.18
N TYR A 188 -3.90 -17.20 -2.89
CA TYR A 188 -2.73 -16.98 -3.73
C TYR A 188 -2.89 -17.63 -5.10
N SER A 189 -2.48 -16.90 -6.13
CA SER A 189 -2.36 -17.42 -7.49
C SER A 189 -1.07 -16.91 -8.11
N ALA A 190 -0.18 -17.84 -8.46
CA ALA A 190 1.08 -17.55 -9.14
C ALA A 190 0.88 -16.95 -10.54
N GLU A 191 -0.32 -17.01 -11.12
CA GLU A 191 -0.60 -16.36 -12.40
C GLU A 191 -0.57 -14.83 -12.29
N VAL A 192 -0.99 -14.28 -11.15
CA VAL A 192 -1.20 -12.84 -10.95
C VAL A 192 -0.48 -12.27 -9.73
N MET A 193 0.22 -13.09 -8.95
CA MET A 193 0.95 -12.70 -7.75
C MET A 193 2.34 -13.35 -7.72
N GLU A 194 3.25 -12.76 -6.96
CA GLU A 194 4.57 -13.31 -6.66
C GLU A 194 4.73 -13.43 -5.13
N ASP A 195 5.22 -14.57 -4.64
CA ASP A 195 5.55 -14.70 -3.22
C ASP A 195 6.84 -13.93 -2.94
N ALA A 196 6.82 -13.03 -1.95
CA ALA A 196 7.98 -12.21 -1.60
C ALA A 196 9.06 -12.96 -0.81
N TYR A 197 8.74 -14.12 -0.23
CA TYR A 197 9.59 -14.80 0.77
C TYR A 197 10.07 -16.19 0.36
N VAL A 198 9.62 -16.69 -0.79
CA VAL A 198 10.05 -17.97 -1.34
C VAL A 198 10.54 -17.75 -2.77
N ASP A 199 11.83 -18.04 -2.99
CA ASP A 199 12.40 -18.15 -4.32
C ASP A 199 12.22 -19.60 -4.81
N GLY A 200 11.51 -19.79 -5.93
CA GLY A 200 11.38 -21.11 -6.55
C GLY A 200 9.93 -21.50 -6.84
N ASP A 201 9.57 -22.73 -6.45
CA ASP A 201 8.26 -23.29 -6.78
C ASP A 201 7.12 -22.50 -6.12
N PRO A 202 6.01 -22.27 -6.83
CA PRO A 202 4.85 -21.61 -6.27
C PRO A 202 4.36 -22.28 -4.98
N ALA A 203 3.87 -21.46 -4.05
CA ALA A 203 3.23 -21.97 -2.85
C ALA A 203 2.09 -22.94 -3.21
N PRO A 204 1.83 -23.96 -2.36
CA PRO A 204 0.74 -24.91 -2.57
C PRO A 204 -0.61 -24.21 -2.80
N GLY A 205 -1.49 -24.86 -3.57
CA GLY A 205 -2.84 -24.35 -3.78
C GLY A 205 -3.61 -24.17 -2.47
N GLY A 206 -4.37 -23.08 -2.36
CA GLY A 206 -5.21 -22.78 -1.20
C GLY A 206 -4.55 -21.93 -0.11
N VAL A 207 -3.25 -21.63 -0.21
CA VAL A 207 -2.58 -20.67 0.67
C VAL A 207 -3.18 -19.28 0.48
N ARG A 208 -3.35 -18.54 1.58
CA ARG A 208 -3.90 -17.18 1.56
C ARG A 208 -2.80 -16.13 1.67
N VAL A 209 -3.05 -15.00 1.02
CA VAL A 209 -2.26 -13.79 1.15
C VAL A 209 -2.44 -13.23 2.55
N LEU A 210 -1.33 -12.95 3.21
CA LEU A 210 -1.31 -12.19 4.45
C LEU A 210 -1.47 -10.69 4.16
N CYS A 211 -0.63 -10.15 3.28
CA CYS A 211 -0.70 -8.77 2.81
C CYS A 211 0.17 -8.54 1.55
N THR A 212 -0.04 -7.43 0.86
CA THR A 212 0.85 -6.98 -0.24
C THR A 212 2.10 -6.31 0.33
N THR A 213 3.28 -6.66 -0.19
CA THR A 213 4.58 -6.08 0.19
C THR A 213 5.18 -5.21 -0.92
N ASP A 214 4.76 -5.40 -2.17
CA ASP A 214 5.23 -4.61 -3.31
C ASP A 214 4.09 -4.36 -4.29
N LEU A 215 4.03 -3.15 -4.85
CA LEU A 215 2.99 -2.76 -5.80
C LEU A 215 3.13 -3.53 -7.12
N GLY A 216 2.02 -4.07 -7.61
CA GLY A 216 1.89 -4.50 -8.99
C GLY A 216 1.51 -3.34 -9.91
N LEU A 217 1.51 -3.60 -11.21
CA LEU A 217 1.11 -2.64 -12.24
C LEU A 217 0.28 -3.32 -13.31
N ASN A 218 -0.92 -2.81 -13.55
CA ASN A 218 -1.79 -3.23 -14.63
C ASN A 218 -1.91 -2.12 -15.67
N ARG A 219 -1.98 -2.51 -16.94
CA ARG A 219 -2.29 -1.64 -18.06
C ARG A 219 -3.65 -1.99 -18.62
N THR A 220 -4.47 -0.98 -18.83
CA THR A 220 -5.79 -1.14 -19.43
C THR A 220 -5.99 -0.14 -20.55
N THR A 221 -6.32 -0.62 -21.75
CA THR A 221 -6.59 0.21 -22.93
C THR A 221 -7.98 -0.08 -23.47
N ARG A 222 -8.78 0.95 -23.71
CA ARG A 222 -10.05 0.78 -24.44
C ARG A 222 -9.75 0.50 -25.90
N LEU A 223 -10.22 -0.63 -26.41
CA LEU A 223 -10.10 -0.98 -27.82
C LEU A 223 -11.20 -0.27 -28.62
N ALA A 224 -10.83 0.28 -29.77
CA ALA A 224 -11.76 0.89 -30.70
C ALA A 224 -12.37 -0.19 -31.60
N THR A 225 -13.34 -0.95 -31.07
CA THR A 225 -14.15 -1.88 -31.86
C THR A 225 -15.57 -1.32 -32.03
N SER A 226 -16.15 -1.53 -33.22
CA SER A 226 -17.44 -0.97 -33.58
C SER A 226 -18.57 -1.56 -32.73
N GLY A 227 -19.10 -0.76 -31.79
CA GLY A 227 -20.35 -1.03 -31.08
C GLY A 227 -20.24 -1.66 -29.69
N GLU A 228 -19.12 -2.31 -29.35
CA GLU A 228 -18.91 -2.91 -28.02
C GLU A 228 -17.68 -2.35 -27.31
N THR A 229 -17.82 -2.05 -26.01
CA THR A 229 -16.69 -1.63 -25.17
C THR A 229 -15.83 -2.84 -24.83
N GLN A 230 -14.76 -3.04 -25.58
CA GLN A 230 -13.74 -4.05 -25.29
C GLN A 230 -12.50 -3.41 -24.63
N TRP A 231 -11.91 -4.12 -23.67
CA TRP A 231 -10.72 -3.68 -22.93
C TRP A 231 -9.55 -4.64 -23.17
N ASP A 232 -8.40 -4.11 -23.58
CA ASP A 232 -7.11 -4.81 -23.45
C ASP A 232 -6.61 -4.62 -22.02
N ASN A 233 -6.56 -5.70 -21.24
CA ASN A 233 -6.04 -5.70 -19.87
C ASN A 233 -4.78 -6.55 -19.81
N LYS A 234 -3.69 -5.95 -19.35
CA LYS A 234 -2.39 -6.61 -19.23
C LYS A 234 -1.73 -6.28 -17.91
N LEU A 235 -1.56 -7.31 -17.06
CA LEU A 235 -0.71 -7.22 -15.89
C LEU A 235 0.75 -7.09 -16.35
N LEU A 236 1.35 -5.93 -16.11
CA LEU A 236 2.73 -5.62 -16.48
C LEU A 236 3.71 -6.06 -15.40
N LEU A 237 3.30 -5.96 -14.14
CA LEU A 237 4.08 -6.36 -12.98
C LEU A 237 3.14 -7.00 -11.95
N LYS A 238 3.48 -8.22 -11.51
CA LYS A 238 2.75 -8.87 -10.43
C LYS A 238 3.04 -8.15 -9.11
N PRO A 239 2.03 -7.87 -8.27
CA PRO A 239 2.30 -7.49 -6.89
C PRO A 239 3.02 -8.63 -6.18
N LYS A 240 3.99 -8.28 -5.32
CA LYS A 240 4.54 -9.25 -4.38
C LYS A 240 3.70 -9.27 -3.11
N VAL A 241 3.49 -10.47 -2.59
CA VAL A 241 2.66 -10.72 -1.42
C VAL A 241 3.42 -11.53 -0.39
N ALA A 242 3.19 -11.21 0.89
CA ALA A 242 3.48 -12.12 1.98
C ALA A 242 2.33 -13.13 2.08
N LEU A 243 2.64 -14.41 2.21
CA LEU A 243 1.64 -15.46 2.43
C LEU A 243 1.54 -15.82 3.92
N GLU A 244 0.40 -16.38 4.33
CA GLU A 244 0.21 -16.84 5.72
C GLU A 244 1.23 -17.92 6.13
N THR A 245 1.81 -18.65 5.16
CA THR A 245 2.87 -19.64 5.38
C THR A 245 4.14 -19.05 5.99
N VAL A 246 4.45 -17.78 5.71
CA VAL A 246 5.60 -17.07 6.31
C VAL A 246 5.49 -17.00 7.83
N VAL A 247 4.26 -16.93 8.36
CA VAL A 247 4.02 -16.89 9.80
C VAL A 247 4.14 -18.28 10.44
N ASN A 248 3.83 -19.34 9.67
CA ASN A 248 3.92 -20.71 10.13
C ASN A 248 5.39 -21.14 10.30
N SER A 249 6.28 -20.68 9.42
CA SER A 249 7.73 -20.95 9.54
C SER A 249 8.39 -20.22 10.72
N MET A 250 7.71 -19.28 11.37
CA MET A 250 8.23 -18.58 12.57
C MET A 250 7.99 -19.37 13.87
N ASP A 251 7.15 -20.42 13.85
CA ASP A 251 6.88 -21.27 15.02
C ASP A 251 7.77 -22.53 15.08
N GLU A 252 8.61 -22.77 14.06
CA GLU A 252 9.57 -23.87 13.99
C GLU A 252 10.92 -23.49 14.62
#